data_AF-A0A2U2HJK8-F1
#
_entry.id   AF-A0A2U2HJK8-F1
#
_cell.length_a   1.000
_cell.length_b   1.000
_cell.length_c   1.000
_cell.angle_alpha   90.00
_cell.angle_beta   90.00
_cell.angle_gamma   90.00
#
_symmetry.space_group_name_H-M   'P 1'
#
loop_
_entity.id
_entity.type
_entity.pdbx_description
1 polymer ?
#
loop_
_entity_poly.entity_id
_entity_poly.type
_entity_poly.pdbx_seq_one_letter_code
_entity_poly.pdbx_strand_id
1 'polypeptide(L)'
;MSGAAHAGRARRSGFTLLELAVVVAIVAILAGALLKRVSFYNEQAELAAMQTVLGALRGALHMKAAQLIAKGRTEELTSFVDRNPMDLLAEKPSNYIGEYFSPQSFTITPGNWYFDRQKLLLVYIMKSGGELQTDQPKQLRFKIRVLLAGDAEGPEHAENPAHDTIEGVALSQINE
;
A
#
# COMPACT_ATOMS: atom_id res chain seq x y z
N MET A 1 -18.22 -75.64 -40.30
CA MET A 1 -18.07 -74.47 -41.18
C MET A 1 -17.79 -73.27 -40.29
N SER A 2 -16.61 -72.69 -40.46
CA SER A 2 -15.97 -71.72 -39.57
C SER A 2 -16.40 -70.30 -39.93
N GLY A 3 -16.93 -69.53 -38.96
CA GLY A 3 -17.23 -68.10 -39.09
C GLY A 3 -16.35 -67.33 -38.12
N ALA A 4 -15.27 -66.74 -38.63
CA ALA A 4 -14.27 -66.03 -37.83
C ALA A 4 -14.85 -64.74 -37.23
N ALA A 5 -14.68 -64.58 -35.92
CA ALA A 5 -14.92 -63.33 -35.22
C ALA A 5 -13.89 -62.27 -35.66
N HIS A 6 -14.36 -61.20 -36.32
CA HIS A 6 -13.53 -60.03 -36.59
C HIS A 6 -13.45 -59.15 -35.33
N ALA A 7 -12.46 -59.45 -34.48
CA ALA A 7 -12.00 -58.52 -33.45
C ALA A 7 -11.14 -57.42 -34.10
N GLY A 8 -11.79 -56.33 -34.53
CA GLY A 8 -11.16 -55.11 -35.03
C GLY A 8 -10.60 -54.25 -33.89
N ARG A 9 -9.34 -54.53 -33.56
CA ARG A 9 -8.40 -53.82 -32.66
C ARG A 9 -8.74 -52.35 -32.36
N ALA A 10 -9.10 -52.06 -31.10
CA ALA A 10 -9.18 -50.70 -30.57
C ALA A 10 -7.81 -50.02 -30.68
N ARG A 11 -7.72 -48.99 -31.51
CA ARG A 11 -6.51 -48.18 -31.69
C ARG A 11 -6.38 -47.30 -30.44
N ARG A 12 -5.53 -47.71 -29.49
CA ARG A 12 -5.06 -46.82 -28.42
C ARG A 12 -4.28 -45.69 -29.10
N SER A 13 -4.90 -44.53 -29.29
CA SER A 13 -4.22 -43.30 -29.66
C SER A 13 -3.45 -42.81 -28.43
N GLY A 14 -2.26 -43.38 -28.21
CA GLY A 14 -1.31 -42.83 -27.27
C GLY A 14 -0.88 -41.45 -27.76
N PHE A 15 -0.89 -40.48 -26.85
CA PHE A 15 -0.45 -39.11 -27.07
C PHE A 15 0.91 -39.09 -27.76
N THR A 16 1.04 -38.37 -28.89
CA THR A 16 2.32 -38.32 -29.60
C THR A 16 3.27 -37.35 -28.89
N LEU A 17 4.59 -37.62 -28.91
CA LEU A 17 5.59 -36.71 -28.32
C LEU A 17 5.53 -35.30 -28.93
N LEU A 18 5.17 -35.20 -30.22
CA LEU A 18 4.99 -33.93 -30.91
C LEU A 18 3.79 -33.16 -30.35
N GLU A 19 2.66 -33.82 -30.15
CA GLU A 19 1.46 -33.21 -29.54
C GLU A 19 1.76 -32.68 -28.14
N LEU A 20 2.50 -33.43 -27.31
CA LEU A 20 2.98 -32.95 -26.02
C LEU A 20 3.87 -31.71 -26.16
N ALA A 21 4.82 -31.73 -27.07
CA ALA A 21 5.74 -30.61 -27.29
C ALA A 21 4.99 -29.33 -27.70
N VAL A 22 4.00 -29.43 -28.57
CA VAL A 22 3.17 -28.30 -29.00
C VAL A 22 2.32 -27.77 -27.85
N VAL A 23 1.69 -28.65 -27.06
CA VAL A 23 0.90 -28.24 -25.89
C VAL A 23 1.78 -27.53 -24.85
N VAL A 24 2.95 -28.09 -24.54
CA VAL A 24 3.91 -27.46 -23.61
C VAL A 24 4.38 -26.12 -24.14
N ALA A 25 4.66 -25.98 -25.44
CA ALA A 25 5.05 -24.72 -26.05
C ALA A 25 3.94 -23.66 -25.93
N ILE A 26 2.68 -24.02 -26.21
CA ILE A 26 1.53 -23.12 -26.06
C ILE A 26 1.36 -22.71 -24.59
N VAL A 27 1.40 -23.67 -23.66
CA VAL A 27 1.29 -23.41 -22.21
C VAL A 27 2.43 -22.50 -21.74
N ALA A 28 3.66 -22.69 -22.21
CA ALA A 28 4.80 -21.85 -21.86
C ALA A 28 4.62 -20.40 -22.33
N ILE A 29 4.13 -20.19 -23.56
CA ILE A 29 3.84 -18.86 -24.09
C ILE A 29 2.74 -18.17 -23.27
N LEU A 30 1.65 -18.89 -22.97
CA LEU A 30 0.54 -18.36 -22.17
C LEU A 30 0.97 -18.05 -20.73
N ALA A 31 1.75 -18.93 -20.11
CA ALA A 31 2.31 -18.72 -18.77
C ALA A 31 3.21 -17.49 -18.74
N GLY A 32 4.13 -17.34 -19.70
CA GLY A 32 4.99 -16.17 -19.78
C GLY A 32 4.20 -14.86 -19.93
N ALA A 33 3.17 -14.85 -20.77
CA ALA A 33 2.28 -13.70 -20.93
C ALA A 33 1.49 -13.38 -19.64
N LEU A 34 1.00 -14.41 -18.94
CA LEU A 34 0.27 -14.28 -17.69
C LEU A 34 1.17 -13.73 -16.57
N LEU A 35 2.37 -14.28 -16.40
CA LEU A 35 3.34 -13.82 -15.39
C LEU A 35 3.64 -12.32 -15.56
N LYS A 36 3.88 -11.87 -16.80
CA LYS A 36 4.13 -10.46 -17.10
C LYS A 36 2.96 -9.55 -16.66
N ARG A 37 1.71 -9.98 -16.89
CA ARG A 37 0.54 -9.23 -16.44
C ARG A 37 0.39 -9.25 -14.92
N VAL A 38 0.56 -10.40 -14.28
CA VAL A 38 0.44 -10.55 -12.82
C VAL A 38 1.39 -9.60 -12.10
N SER A 39 2.65 -9.50 -12.52
CA SER A 39 3.60 -8.57 -11.91
C SER A 39 3.15 -7.11 -12.01
N PHE A 40 2.61 -6.69 -13.15
CA PHE A 40 2.10 -5.33 -13.36
C PHE A 40 0.87 -5.01 -12.50
N TYR A 41 -0.04 -5.97 -12.31
CA TYR A 41 -1.21 -5.78 -11.45
C TYR A 41 -0.85 -5.79 -9.96
N ASN A 42 0.20 -6.51 -9.54
CA ASN A 42 0.62 -6.56 -8.14
C ASN A 42 1.09 -5.18 -7.63
N GLU A 43 1.90 -4.45 -8.41
CA GLU A 43 2.38 -3.12 -8.03
C GLU A 43 1.22 -2.11 -7.92
N GLN A 44 0.31 -2.11 -8.91
CA GLN A 44 -0.85 -1.23 -8.87
C GLN A 44 -1.81 -1.57 -7.73
N ALA A 45 -2.02 -2.86 -7.43
CA ALA A 45 -2.84 -3.28 -6.31
C ALA A 45 -2.24 -2.85 -4.97
N GLU A 46 -0.92 -2.90 -4.83
CA GLU A 46 -0.22 -2.42 -3.64
C GLU A 46 -0.38 -0.91 -3.47
N LEU A 47 -0.15 -0.13 -4.53
CA LEU A 47 -0.36 1.32 -4.51
C LEU A 47 -1.81 1.68 -4.21
N ALA A 48 -2.78 0.99 -4.81
CA ALA A 48 -4.19 1.21 -4.56
C ALA A 48 -4.55 0.93 -3.09
N ALA A 49 -4.11 -0.20 -2.54
CA ALA A 49 -4.33 -0.54 -1.14
C ALA A 49 -3.71 0.49 -0.19
N MET A 50 -2.50 0.96 -0.49
CA MET A 50 -1.85 2.03 0.27
C MET A 50 -2.66 3.32 0.21
N GLN A 51 -3.12 3.74 -0.98
CA GLN A 51 -3.93 4.94 -1.14
C GLN A 51 -5.27 4.84 -0.41
N THR A 52 -5.89 3.66 -0.33
CA THR A 52 -7.10 3.44 0.47
C THR A 52 -6.85 3.73 1.94
N VAL A 53 -5.77 3.20 2.52
CA VAL A 53 -5.41 3.46 3.92
C VAL A 53 -5.11 4.94 4.15
N LEU A 54 -4.34 5.57 3.27
CA LEU A 54 -4.04 7.01 3.36
C LEU A 54 -5.30 7.87 3.23
N GLY A 55 -6.22 7.52 2.33
CA GLY A 55 -7.50 8.20 2.16
C GLY A 55 -8.37 8.10 3.40
N ALA A 56 -8.47 6.90 4.00
CA ALA A 56 -9.19 6.69 5.25
C ALA A 56 -8.58 7.52 6.40
N LEU A 57 -7.25 7.56 6.51
CA LEU A 57 -6.56 8.37 7.51
C LEU A 57 -6.82 9.86 7.31
N ARG A 58 -6.68 10.39 6.08
CA ARG A 58 -6.98 11.81 5.78
C ARG A 58 -8.42 12.16 6.15
N GLY A 59 -9.38 11.30 5.80
CA GLY A 59 -10.79 11.48 6.17
C GLY A 59 -11.01 11.51 7.67
N ALA A 60 -10.39 10.57 8.41
CA ALA A 60 -10.46 10.52 9.87
C ALA A 60 -9.83 11.76 10.52
N LEU A 61 -8.68 12.23 10.02
CA LEU A 61 -8.04 13.47 10.46
C LEU A 61 -8.97 14.67 10.26
N HIS A 62 -9.54 14.86 9.06
CA HIS A 62 -10.43 15.98 8.77
C HIS A 62 -11.69 15.95 9.65
N MET A 63 -12.30 14.78 9.81
CA MET A 63 -13.48 14.62 10.68
C MET A 63 -13.15 14.96 12.14
N LYS A 64 -11.99 14.50 12.64
CA LYS A 64 -11.56 14.79 14.00
C LYS A 64 -11.25 16.28 14.20
N ALA A 65 -10.58 16.90 13.24
CA ALA A 65 -10.31 18.33 13.23
C ALA A 65 -11.62 19.13 13.26
N ALA A 66 -12.57 18.82 12.38
CA ALA A 66 -13.88 19.46 12.35
C ALA A 66 -14.64 19.31 13.68
N GLN A 67 -14.59 18.13 14.32
CA GLN A 67 -15.19 17.91 15.63
C GLN A 67 -14.59 18.78 16.73
N LEU A 68 -13.27 19.01 16.69
CA LEU A 68 -12.58 19.82 17.69
C LEU A 68 -12.84 21.31 17.48
N ILE A 69 -12.80 21.77 16.23
CA ILE A 69 -13.15 23.14 15.85
C ILE A 69 -14.58 23.45 16.25
N ALA A 70 -15.54 22.56 15.95
CA ALA A 70 -16.94 22.71 16.36
C ALA A 70 -17.14 22.75 17.89
N LYS A 71 -16.21 22.17 18.66
CA LYS A 71 -16.19 22.20 20.12
C LYS A 71 -15.38 23.38 20.70
N GLY A 72 -14.80 24.22 19.85
CA GLY A 72 -13.91 25.31 20.26
C GLY A 72 -12.60 24.84 20.91
N ARG A 73 -12.20 23.58 20.69
CA ARG A 73 -11.01 22.93 21.27
C ARG A 73 -9.86 22.86 20.27
N THR A 74 -9.59 23.99 19.61
CA THR A 74 -8.64 24.04 18.49
C THR A 74 -7.19 23.82 18.94
N GLU A 75 -6.89 24.14 20.20
CA GLU A 75 -5.63 23.87 20.88
C GLU A 75 -5.26 22.37 20.92
N GLU A 76 -6.24 21.47 20.82
CA GLU A 76 -5.98 20.03 20.78
C GLU A 76 -5.54 19.53 19.41
N LEU A 77 -5.73 20.29 18.33
CA LEU A 77 -5.27 19.88 16.99
C LEU A 77 -3.76 19.68 16.94
N THR A 78 -2.99 20.47 17.70
CA THR A 78 -1.53 20.36 17.74
C THR A 78 -1.06 19.08 18.43
N SER A 79 -1.83 18.57 19.39
CA SER A 79 -1.53 17.31 20.09
C SER A 79 -1.57 16.06 19.20
N PHE A 80 -2.19 16.13 18.01
CA PHE A 80 -2.24 15.01 17.07
C PHE A 80 -0.95 14.79 16.29
N VAL A 81 -0.07 15.79 16.22
CA VAL A 81 1.24 15.65 15.55
C VAL A 81 2.10 14.60 16.25
N ASP A 82 1.92 14.46 17.57
CA ASP A 82 2.71 13.55 18.41
C ASP A 82 2.05 12.17 18.61
N ARG A 83 0.93 11.92 17.94
CA ARG A 83 0.15 10.69 18.09
C ARG A 83 0.20 9.82 16.85
N ASN A 84 -0.01 8.52 17.07
CA ASN A 84 -0.10 7.56 16.00
C ASN A 84 -1.39 7.81 15.16
N PRO A 85 -1.27 8.10 13.86
CA PRO A 85 -2.42 8.33 12.99
C PRO A 85 -3.37 7.14 12.93
N MET A 86 -2.86 5.91 13.10
CA MET A 86 -3.66 4.69 13.05
C MET A 86 -4.67 4.58 14.19
N ASP A 87 -4.52 5.35 15.28
CA ASP A 87 -5.50 5.41 16.36
C ASP A 87 -6.75 6.22 16.01
N LEU A 88 -6.72 6.96 14.89
CA LEU A 88 -7.89 7.69 14.39
C LEU A 88 -8.84 6.79 13.59
N LEU A 89 -8.37 5.62 13.16
CA LEU A 89 -9.18 4.65 12.43
C LEU A 89 -9.98 3.81 13.42
N ALA A 90 -11.26 3.58 13.09
CA ALA A 90 -12.12 2.68 13.87
C ALA A 90 -11.61 1.23 13.84
N GLU A 91 -11.05 0.81 12.70
CA GLU A 91 -10.41 -0.48 12.51
C GLU A 91 -9.02 -0.28 11.92
N LYS A 92 -8.00 -0.88 12.55
CA LYS A 92 -6.62 -0.81 12.07
C LYS A 92 -6.46 -1.77 10.88
N PRO A 93 -5.76 -1.36 9.80
CA PRO A 93 -5.51 -2.25 8.67
C PRO A 93 -4.85 -3.56 9.13
N SER A 94 -5.22 -4.69 8.51
CA SER A 94 -4.69 -6.01 8.87
C SER A 94 -3.17 -6.15 8.69
N ASN A 95 -2.58 -5.29 7.87
CA ASN A 95 -1.15 -5.20 7.63
C ASN A 95 -0.46 -4.13 8.49
N TYR A 96 -1.12 -3.62 9.53
CA TYR A 96 -0.51 -2.76 10.54
C TYR A 96 0.08 -3.62 11.67
N ILE A 97 1.41 -3.61 11.80
CA ILE A 97 2.14 -4.46 12.75
C ILE A 97 2.39 -3.78 14.11
N GLY A 98 1.98 -2.52 14.28
CA GLY A 98 2.04 -1.82 15.56
C GLY A 98 3.07 -0.68 15.62
N GLU A 99 3.41 -0.31 16.85
CA GLU A 99 4.31 0.80 17.17
C GLU A 99 5.67 0.29 17.63
N TYR A 100 6.74 0.87 17.08
CA TYR A 100 8.11 0.46 17.37
C TYR A 100 8.96 1.68 17.76
N PHE A 101 9.82 1.50 18.78
CA PHE A 101 10.80 2.50 19.18
C PHE A 101 12.11 2.43 18.40
N SER A 102 12.52 1.25 17.91
CA SER A 102 13.72 1.10 17.10
C SER A 102 13.50 0.03 16.02
N PRO A 103 13.15 0.44 14.78
CA PRO A 103 12.92 -0.51 13.70
C PRO A 103 14.21 -1.25 13.27
N GLN A 104 15.39 -0.74 13.63
CA GLN A 104 16.68 -1.35 13.29
C GLN A 104 16.89 -2.73 13.93
N SER A 105 16.13 -3.06 14.98
CA SER A 105 16.25 -4.34 15.69
C SER A 105 15.33 -5.45 15.14
N PHE A 106 14.45 -5.14 14.18
CA PHE A 106 13.46 -6.09 13.67
C PHE A 106 13.44 -6.15 12.14
N THR A 107 13.43 -7.38 11.60
CA THR A 107 13.14 -7.61 10.18
C THR A 107 11.64 -7.45 9.95
N ILE A 108 11.22 -6.30 9.45
CA ILE A 108 9.82 -6.04 9.11
C ILE A 108 9.53 -6.58 7.71
N THR A 109 8.54 -7.46 7.59
CA THR A 109 8.15 -8.02 6.29
C THR A 109 7.57 -6.93 5.38
N PRO A 110 7.98 -6.87 4.10
CA PRO A 110 7.39 -5.96 3.13
C PRO A 110 5.87 -6.12 2.99
N GLY A 111 5.18 -5.02 2.69
CA GLY A 111 3.73 -4.93 2.60
C GLY A 111 3.02 -4.52 3.89
N ASN A 112 3.78 -4.22 4.97
CA ASN A 112 3.27 -3.85 6.28
C ASN A 112 3.50 -2.38 6.64
N TRP A 113 2.60 -1.87 7.47
CA TRP A 113 2.66 -0.56 8.10
C TRP A 113 3.15 -0.66 9.54
N TYR A 114 4.01 0.26 9.95
CA TYR A 114 4.39 0.42 11.35
C TYR A 114 4.50 1.90 11.71
N PHE A 115 4.39 2.20 13.00
CA PHE A 115 4.60 3.56 13.51
C PHE A 115 5.93 3.63 14.26
N ASP A 116 6.84 4.49 13.78
CA ASP A 116 8.09 4.80 14.46
C ASP A 116 7.82 5.84 15.56
N ARG A 117 7.92 5.41 16.83
CA ARG A 117 7.67 6.26 17.99
C ARG A 117 8.78 7.27 18.27
N GLN A 118 10.01 7.02 17.82
CA GLN A 118 11.11 7.97 18.00
C GLN A 118 10.96 9.14 17.03
N LYS A 119 10.59 8.85 15.78
CA LYS A 119 10.48 9.87 14.73
C LYS A 119 9.06 10.40 14.56
N LEU A 120 8.08 9.76 15.20
CA LEU A 120 6.64 10.04 15.06
C LEU A 120 6.20 9.96 13.60
N LEU A 121 6.64 8.88 12.93
CA LEU A 121 6.41 8.64 11.50
C LEU A 121 5.61 7.37 11.30
N LEU A 122 4.60 7.43 10.44
CA LEU A 122 3.95 6.26 9.91
C LEU A 122 4.74 5.77 8.69
N VAL A 123 5.19 4.53 8.69
CA VAL A 123 6.06 3.99 7.64
C VAL A 123 5.38 2.78 7.00
N TYR A 124 5.33 2.79 5.68
CA TYR A 124 4.95 1.63 4.86
C TYR A 124 6.19 1.03 4.22
N ILE A 125 6.36 -0.28 4.32
CA ILE A 125 7.43 -0.99 3.63
C ILE A 125 6.85 -1.58 2.36
N MET A 126 7.32 -1.15 1.18
CA MET A 126 6.82 -1.67 -0.10
C MET A 126 7.33 -3.08 -0.35
N LYS A 127 6.47 -3.94 -0.91
CA LYS A 127 6.81 -5.29 -1.41
C LYS A 127 7.77 -5.22 -2.60
N SER A 128 7.83 -4.10 -3.31
CA SER A 128 8.69 -3.90 -4.47
C SER A 128 10.16 -3.67 -4.08
N GLY A 129 10.92 -4.75 -3.98
CA GLY A 129 12.34 -4.79 -4.34
C GLY A 129 12.44 -5.59 -5.64
N GLY A 130 12.46 -4.91 -6.78
CA GLY A 130 12.74 -5.57 -8.06
C GLY A 130 14.10 -6.28 -8.01
N GLU A 131 14.33 -7.22 -8.92
CA GLU A 131 15.50 -8.10 -9.08
C GLU A 131 16.88 -7.42 -9.18
N LEU A 132 17.02 -6.15 -8.82
CA LEU A 132 18.26 -5.40 -8.78
C LEU A 132 18.52 -4.93 -7.35
N GLN A 133 19.40 -5.69 -6.68
CA GLN A 133 20.29 -5.29 -5.59
C GLN A 133 20.05 -3.87 -5.05
N THR A 134 19.06 -3.75 -4.18
CA THR A 134 19.10 -2.73 -3.14
C THR A 134 18.83 -3.49 -1.85
N ASP A 135 19.85 -3.55 -1.00
CA ASP A 135 19.91 -4.32 0.25
C ASP A 135 18.93 -3.79 1.33
N GLN A 136 18.04 -2.88 0.94
CA GLN A 136 17.10 -2.21 1.83
C GLN A 136 15.72 -2.11 1.15
N PRO A 137 14.64 -2.61 1.79
CA PRO A 137 13.32 -2.50 1.21
C PRO A 137 12.92 -1.03 1.04
N LYS A 138 12.27 -0.69 -0.08
CA LYS A 138 11.80 0.67 -0.34
C LYS A 138 10.73 1.06 0.69
N GLN A 139 11.01 2.08 1.48
CA GLN A 139 10.12 2.56 2.55
C GLN A 139 9.48 3.89 2.14
N LEU A 140 8.17 4.00 2.35
CA LEU A 140 7.43 5.27 2.23
C LEU A 140 7.12 5.78 3.63
N ARG A 141 7.50 7.03 3.91
CA ARG A 141 7.36 7.64 5.24
C ARG A 141 6.33 8.76 5.18
N PHE A 142 5.41 8.74 6.12
CA PHE A 142 4.31 9.70 6.23
C PHE A 142 4.33 10.36 7.60
N LYS A 143 4.17 11.68 7.62
CA LYS A 143 4.08 12.48 8.85
C LYS A 143 2.82 13.32 8.85
N ILE A 144 2.18 13.37 10.02
CA ILE A 144 1.09 14.32 10.30
C ILE A 144 1.71 15.72 10.36
N ARG A 145 1.16 16.65 9.57
CA ARG A 145 1.42 18.09 9.69
C ARG A 145 0.10 18.81 9.96
N VAL A 146 0.13 19.78 10.86
CA VAL A 146 -0.96 20.74 11.03
C VAL A 146 -0.82 21.75 9.91
N LEU A 147 -1.90 22.02 9.19
CA LEU A 147 -1.95 23.08 8.19
C LEU A 147 -2.55 24.33 8.86
N LEU A 148 -1.75 25.38 8.91
CA LEU A 148 -2.19 26.71 9.37
C LEU A 148 -2.87 27.41 8.19
N ALA A 149 -3.91 28.20 8.46
CA ALA A 149 -4.60 29.02 7.45
C ALA A 149 -3.62 30.07 6.89
N GLY A 150 -2.88 29.69 5.85
CA GLY A 150 -1.79 30.49 5.27
C GLY A 150 -0.84 29.68 4.38
N ASP A 151 -0.78 28.36 4.53
CA ASP A 151 0.16 27.50 3.79
C ASP A 151 -0.41 26.93 2.47
N ALA A 152 -1.68 27.22 2.14
CA ALA A 152 -2.26 26.89 0.84
C ALA A 152 -1.92 28.02 -0.17
N GLU A 153 -0.75 27.94 -0.80
CA GLU A 153 -0.25 28.98 -1.70
C GLU A 153 -1.20 29.34 -2.86
N GLY A 154 -1.51 30.64 -2.94
CA GLY A 154 -1.92 31.45 -4.09
C GLY A 154 -1.72 32.94 -3.71
N PRO A 155 -1.21 33.81 -4.60
CA PRO A 155 -0.05 34.66 -4.31
C PRO A 155 -0.33 35.95 -3.53
N GLU A 156 0.72 36.37 -2.80
CA GLU A 156 1.01 37.71 -2.26
C GLU A 156 -0.18 38.63 -1.95
N HIS A 157 -0.54 38.78 -0.67
CA HIS A 157 -0.78 40.10 -0.08
C HIS A 157 -0.57 40.06 1.44
N ALA A 158 -0.08 41.19 1.94
CA ALA A 158 0.66 41.35 3.17
C ALA A 158 -0.19 41.32 4.46
N GLU A 159 0.47 40.84 5.52
CA GLU A 159 0.55 41.46 6.85
C GLU A 159 -0.76 41.67 7.64
N ASN A 160 -1.07 40.70 8.51
CA ASN A 160 -1.77 40.95 9.78
C ASN A 160 -1.39 39.88 10.83
N PRO A 161 -0.72 40.21 11.95
CA PRO A 161 -0.32 39.25 12.97
C PRO A 161 -1.40 39.15 14.06
N ALA A 162 -2.54 38.53 13.78
CA ALA A 162 -3.49 38.17 14.83
C ALA A 162 -4.43 37.07 14.33
N HIS A 163 -4.40 35.93 15.05
CA HIS A 163 -5.16 34.70 14.84
C HIS A 163 -4.55 33.72 13.83
N ASP A 164 -3.53 33.00 14.32
CA ASP A 164 -3.06 31.76 13.72
C ASP A 164 -4.21 30.73 13.75
N THR A 165 -5.03 30.76 12.71
CA THR A 165 -6.25 29.95 12.61
C THR A 165 -5.86 28.61 12.02
N ILE A 166 -5.86 27.56 12.84
CA ILE A 166 -5.56 26.21 12.36
C ILE A 166 -6.70 25.76 11.43
N GLU A 167 -6.39 25.57 10.15
CA GLU A 167 -7.38 25.20 9.12
C GLU A 167 -7.59 23.68 9.08
N GLY A 168 -6.57 22.89 9.42
CA GLY A 168 -6.71 21.43 9.46
C GLY A 168 -5.44 20.66 9.78
N VAL A 169 -5.51 19.36 9.54
CA VAL A 169 -4.38 18.42 9.74
C VAL A 169 -4.25 17.54 8.50
N ALA A 170 -3.06 17.48 7.93
CA ALA A 170 -2.75 16.73 6.72
C ALA A 170 -1.69 15.65 6.94
N LEU A 171 -1.81 14.55 6.19
CA LEU A 171 -0.78 13.52 6.07
C LEU A 171 0.09 13.84 4.86
N SER A 172 1.35 14.17 5.13
CA SER A 172 2.35 14.47 4.09
C SER A 172 3.36 13.34 3.98
N GLN A 173 3.71 12.98 2.75
CA GLN A 173 4.82 12.08 2.48
C GLN A 173 6.13 12.85 2.63
N ILE A 174 7.11 12.25 3.31
CA ILE A 174 8.47 12.78 3.41
C ILE A 174 9.34 11.95 2.47
N ASN A 175 9.88 12.61 1.44
CA ASN A 175 10.97 12.08 0.62
C ASN A 175 12.28 12.66 1.18
N GLU A 176 13.22 11.82 1.57
CA GLU A 176 14.64 12.22 1.74
C GLU A 176 15.31 12.24 0.37
#